data_AF-A0A0D2Y4G9-F1
#
_entry.id   AF-A0A0D2Y4G9-F1
#
_cell.length_a   1.000
_cell.length_b   1.000
_cell.length_c   1.000
_cell.angle_alpha   90.00
_cell.angle_beta   90.00
_cell.angle_gamma   90.00
#
_symmetry.space_group_name_H-M   'P 1'
#
loop_
_entity.id
_entity.type
_entity.pdbx_description
1 polymer ?
#
loop_
_entity_poly.entity_id
_entity_poly.type
_entity_poly.pdbx_seq_one_letter_code
_entity_poly.pdbx_strand_id
1 'polypeptide(L)'
;MSHCHDEHSGHGHDHDHEHDHSDDITPAVQFSLYSQINFDHIVTLNEAQRDAGQTIVKKTWQERLSVEPELESDVDEQLLMTVPFTAQIKLHSILIRTSPSASAPKTLHLFINRDDLDFAAAEESDPIQTLELSQTSDLQEIPVKRALFGKVQRLVLFFVDNFGDGDEDVTRISYLGFKGEWTQLGRAPANIIYEAAANPGDHKLKGTSVNQMGSGIGGRGPGV
;
A
#
# COMPACT_ATOMS: atom_id res chain seq x y z
N MET A 1 -16.21 -21.56 -71.30
CA MET A 1 -17.40 -20.84 -70.82
C MET A 1 -17.71 -21.30 -69.41
N SER A 2 -17.38 -20.49 -68.41
CA SER A 2 -17.88 -20.55 -67.04
C SER A 2 -17.54 -19.20 -66.40
N HIS A 3 -18.55 -18.55 -65.84
CA HIS A 3 -18.54 -17.19 -65.30
C HIS A 3 -19.19 -17.26 -63.90
N CYS A 4 -18.82 -16.28 -63.05
CA CYS A 4 -19.49 -15.75 -61.84
C CYS A 4 -18.92 -16.06 -60.42
N HIS A 5 -18.66 -14.92 -59.74
CA HIS A 5 -18.74 -14.53 -58.30
C HIS A 5 -17.78 -15.13 -57.26
N ASP A 6 -17.02 -14.29 -56.56
CA ASP A 6 -17.49 -13.67 -55.30
C ASP A 6 -16.51 -12.56 -54.82
N GLU A 7 -17.04 -11.46 -54.31
CA GLU A 7 -16.32 -10.32 -53.70
C GLU A 7 -16.00 -10.64 -52.23
N HIS A 8 -14.90 -10.15 -51.63
CA HIS A 8 -14.92 -9.73 -50.22
C HIS A 8 -13.72 -8.83 -49.86
N SER A 9 -14.07 -7.60 -49.49
CA SER A 9 -13.26 -6.57 -48.84
C SER A 9 -12.80 -6.97 -47.43
N GLY A 10 -11.62 -6.49 -47.01
CA GLY A 10 -11.20 -6.62 -45.60
C GLY A 10 -9.83 -6.03 -45.33
N HIS A 11 -9.74 -4.70 -45.25
CA HIS A 11 -8.58 -4.00 -44.68
C HIS A 11 -8.51 -4.29 -43.17
N GLY A 12 -7.63 -5.20 -42.76
CA GLY A 12 -7.29 -5.42 -41.36
C GLY A 12 -6.36 -4.32 -40.87
N HIS A 13 -6.93 -3.33 -40.19
CA HIS A 13 -6.16 -2.42 -39.34
C HIS A 13 -5.77 -3.16 -38.06
N ASP A 14 -4.48 -3.46 -37.97
CA ASP A 14 -3.79 -3.93 -36.77
C ASP A 14 -3.91 -2.82 -35.71
N HIS A 15 -4.84 -2.99 -34.77
CA HIS A 15 -4.94 -2.12 -33.61
C HIS A 15 -4.02 -2.69 -32.53
N ASP A 16 -2.82 -2.11 -32.50
CA ASP A 16 -1.88 -2.16 -31.39
C ASP A 16 -2.62 -1.71 -30.12
N HIS A 17 -3.11 -2.68 -29.35
CA HIS A 17 -3.68 -2.43 -28.04
C HIS A 17 -2.53 -2.14 -27.08
N GLU A 18 -2.15 -0.85 -27.01
CA GLU A 18 -1.47 -0.29 -25.85
C GLU A 18 -2.32 -0.64 -24.61
N HIS A 19 -1.90 -1.66 -23.88
CA HIS A 19 -2.46 -2.01 -22.59
C HIS A 19 -2.08 -0.89 -21.61
N ASP A 20 -3.00 0.06 -21.44
CA ASP A 20 -2.97 1.03 -20.36
C ASP A 20 -3.10 0.29 -19.02
N HIS A 21 -1.97 0.12 -18.31
CA HIS A 21 -1.90 -0.49 -16.98
C HIS A 21 -2.38 0.45 -15.86
N SER A 22 -3.14 1.51 -16.16
CA SER A 22 -3.73 2.37 -15.12
C SER A 22 -4.69 1.63 -14.17
N ASP A 23 -5.17 0.43 -14.54
CA ASP A 23 -6.06 -0.40 -13.72
C ASP A 23 -5.33 -1.28 -12.67
N ASP A 24 -4.00 -1.32 -12.64
CA ASP A 24 -3.26 -2.09 -11.63
C ASP A 24 -3.09 -1.35 -10.28
N ILE A 25 -3.39 -0.05 -10.24
CA ILE A 25 -3.29 0.79 -9.03
C ILE A 25 -4.55 0.64 -8.13
N THR A 26 -5.68 0.23 -8.70
CA THR A 26 -7.01 0.34 -8.08
C THR A 26 -7.27 -0.63 -6.90
N PRO A 27 -6.91 -1.93 -6.95
CA PRO A 27 -7.30 -2.86 -5.87
C PRO A 27 -6.51 -2.65 -4.56
N ALA A 28 -5.22 -2.31 -4.65
CA ALA A 28 -4.37 -2.18 -3.46
C ALA A 28 -4.69 -0.91 -2.64
N VAL A 29 -5.10 0.16 -3.31
CA VAL A 29 -5.50 1.42 -2.67
C VAL A 29 -6.92 1.31 -2.10
N GLN A 30 -7.82 0.57 -2.75
CA GLN A 30 -9.23 0.48 -2.35
C GLN A 30 -9.46 -0.02 -0.92
N PHE A 31 -8.57 -0.86 -0.40
CA PHE A 31 -8.66 -1.41 0.95
C PHE A 31 -7.59 -0.86 1.91
N SER A 32 -6.89 0.22 1.55
CA SER A 32 -5.87 0.79 2.42
C SER A 32 -6.47 1.33 3.72
N LEU A 33 -5.90 0.93 4.86
CA LEU A 33 -6.26 1.46 6.18
C LEU A 33 -5.38 2.65 6.60
N TYR A 34 -4.51 3.14 5.72
CA TYR A 34 -3.52 4.18 6.02
C TYR A 34 -4.12 5.43 6.69
N SER A 35 -5.25 5.93 6.19
CA SER A 35 -5.93 7.11 6.76
C SER A 35 -6.58 6.86 8.12
N GLN A 36 -6.71 5.59 8.53
CA GLN A 36 -7.30 5.20 9.80
C GLN A 36 -6.25 4.90 10.87
N ILE A 37 -4.96 5.03 10.55
CA ILE A 37 -3.88 4.81 11.52
C ILE A 37 -3.72 6.09 12.36
N ASN A 38 -3.69 5.95 13.69
CA ASN A 38 -3.28 7.04 14.57
C ASN A 38 -1.76 7.01 14.72
N PHE A 39 -1.07 7.63 13.76
CA PHE A 39 0.39 7.57 13.68
C PHE A 39 1.07 8.12 14.93
N ASP A 40 0.55 9.20 15.52
CA ASP A 40 1.17 9.87 16.68
C ASP A 40 1.16 9.01 17.95
N HIS A 41 0.35 7.95 17.97
CA HIS A 41 0.23 7.03 19.10
C HIS A 41 0.79 5.64 18.79
N ILE A 42 1.53 5.47 17.68
CA ILE A 42 2.30 4.26 17.44
C ILE A 42 3.40 4.18 18.50
N VAL A 43 3.50 3.04 19.16
CA VAL A 43 4.55 2.75 20.14
C VAL A 43 5.34 1.57 19.63
N THR A 44 6.67 1.69 19.62
CA THR A 44 7.58 0.61 19.24
C THR A 44 8.59 0.41 20.36
N LEU A 45 8.68 -0.82 20.86
CA LEU A 45 9.66 -1.24 21.86
C LEU A 45 10.86 -1.87 21.14
N ASN A 46 12.05 -1.62 21.69
CA ASN A 46 13.34 -2.07 21.17
C ASN A 46 13.70 -1.51 19.78
N GLU A 47 13.26 -0.29 19.43
CA GLU A 47 13.76 0.38 18.22
C GLU A 47 15.08 1.12 18.47
N ALA A 48 16.07 0.93 17.61
CA ALA A 48 17.39 1.58 17.72
C ALA A 48 17.32 3.09 17.50
N GLN A 49 16.47 3.52 16.57
CA GLN A 49 16.17 4.91 16.34
C GLN A 49 14.76 5.23 16.82
N ARG A 50 14.65 6.27 17.64
CA ARG A 50 13.36 6.75 18.14
C ARG A 50 12.39 7.07 17.00
N ASP A 51 11.15 6.62 17.16
CA ASP A 51 10.04 6.78 16.23
C ASP A 51 10.27 6.11 14.87
N ALA A 52 11.28 5.22 14.72
CA ALA A 52 11.54 4.51 13.47
C ALA A 52 10.33 3.64 13.07
N GLY A 53 9.71 2.95 14.03
CA GLY A 53 8.50 2.17 13.79
C GLY A 53 7.34 3.03 13.27
N GLN A 54 7.21 4.25 13.78
CA GLN A 54 6.25 5.23 13.27
C GLN A 54 6.59 5.65 11.84
N THR A 55 7.86 5.92 11.53
CA THR A 55 8.28 6.40 10.20
C THR A 55 8.05 5.38 9.09
N ILE A 56 8.30 4.09 9.34
CA ILE A 56 8.05 3.03 8.34
C ILE A 56 6.56 2.81 8.05
N VAL A 57 5.69 3.08 9.04
CA VAL A 57 4.23 3.02 8.89
C VAL A 57 3.69 4.28 8.20
N LYS A 58 4.35 5.43 8.38
CA LYS A 58 4.05 6.70 7.68
C LYS A 58 4.48 6.70 6.21
N LYS A 59 5.21 5.70 5.73
CA LYS A 59 5.51 5.57 4.30
C LYS A 59 4.21 5.39 3.53
N THR A 60 4.03 6.20 2.49
CA THR A 60 2.87 6.08 1.62
C THR A 60 3.00 4.86 0.69
N TRP A 61 1.92 4.53 -0.02
CA TRP A 61 1.95 3.49 -1.05
C TRP A 61 3.03 3.74 -2.12
N GLN A 62 3.33 5.01 -2.44
CA GLN A 62 4.37 5.36 -3.42
C GLN A 62 5.78 5.07 -2.88
N GLU A 63 5.99 5.27 -1.58
CA GLU A 63 7.27 5.10 -0.90
C GLU A 63 7.51 3.66 -0.41
N ARG A 64 6.53 2.76 -0.57
CA ARG A 64 6.57 1.39 -0.02
C ARG A 64 7.77 0.54 -0.45
N LEU A 65 8.41 0.89 -1.56
CA LEU A 65 9.59 0.20 -2.09
C LEU A 65 10.91 0.88 -1.68
N SER A 66 10.84 2.07 -1.07
CA SER A 66 12.01 2.74 -0.50
C SER A 66 12.51 1.97 0.71
N VAL A 67 13.82 1.72 0.76
CA VAL A 67 14.46 1.09 1.92
C VAL A 67 14.41 2.05 3.11
N GLU A 68 14.81 3.30 2.90
CA GLU A 68 14.84 4.33 3.94
C GLU A 68 13.53 5.12 4.06
N PRO A 69 13.12 5.52 5.28
CA PRO A 69 13.69 5.10 6.58
C PRO A 69 13.42 3.62 6.88
N GLU A 70 14.32 2.95 7.62
CA GLU A 70 14.16 1.56 8.09
C GLU A 70 13.97 1.52 9.62
N LEU A 71 13.22 0.53 10.11
CA LEU A 71 13.15 0.17 11.53
C LEU A 71 14.20 -0.91 11.80
N GLU A 72 15.10 -0.62 12.74
CA GLU A 72 16.11 -1.56 13.24
C GLU A 72 15.88 -1.81 14.73
N SER A 73 16.10 -3.05 15.18
CA SER A 73 16.12 -3.36 16.61
C SER A 73 17.42 -2.93 17.29
N ASP A 74 17.39 -2.64 18.59
CA ASP A 74 18.54 -2.08 19.33
C ASP A 74 19.35 -3.14 20.10
N VAL A 75 18.67 -3.95 20.91
CA VAL A 75 19.32 -4.86 21.88
C VAL A 75 19.43 -6.30 21.36
N ASP A 76 18.37 -6.78 20.73
CA ASP A 76 18.19 -8.15 20.23
C ASP A 76 17.20 -8.14 19.05
N GLU A 77 16.88 -9.31 18.50
CA GLU A 77 16.08 -9.42 17.28
C GLU A 77 14.59 -9.13 17.50
N GLN A 78 14.14 -8.99 18.75
CA GLN A 78 12.72 -8.85 19.07
C GLN A 78 12.24 -7.42 18.87
N LEU A 79 11.10 -7.25 18.20
CA LEU A 79 10.43 -5.94 18.06
C LEU A 79 8.97 -6.06 18.44
N LEU A 80 8.48 -5.15 19.27
CA LEU A 80 7.06 -5.08 19.63
C LEU A 80 6.50 -3.73 19.23
N MET A 81 5.57 -3.73 18.29
CA MET A 81 4.91 -2.52 17.79
C MET A 81 3.42 -2.54 18.09
N THR A 82 2.93 -1.45 18.67
CA THR A 82 1.51 -1.20 18.88
C THR A 82 1.02 -0.12 17.92
N VAL A 83 0.09 -0.49 17.05
CA VAL A 83 -0.53 0.40 16.05
C VAL A 83 -2.01 0.64 16.41
N PRO A 84 -2.35 1.83 16.94
CA PRO A 84 -3.74 2.21 17.16
C PRO A 84 -4.40 2.72 15.87
N PHE A 85 -5.69 2.48 15.75
CA PHE A 85 -6.55 2.99 14.68
C PHE A 85 -7.54 4.02 15.22
N THR A 86 -7.88 5.01 14.40
CA THR A 86 -8.86 6.06 14.71
C THR A 86 -10.31 5.60 14.57
N ALA A 87 -10.53 4.44 13.97
CA ALA A 87 -11.83 3.78 13.83
C ALA A 87 -11.70 2.27 14.10
N GLN A 88 -12.82 1.60 14.34
CA GLN A 88 -12.83 0.14 14.38
C GLN A 88 -12.69 -0.40 12.95
N ILE A 89 -11.66 -1.20 12.72
CA ILE A 89 -11.34 -1.79 11.42
C ILE A 89 -11.54 -3.31 11.44
N LYS A 90 -11.70 -3.85 10.24
CA LYS A 90 -11.65 -5.27 9.93
C LYS A 90 -10.41 -5.52 9.09
N LEU A 91 -9.40 -6.16 9.68
CA LEU A 91 -8.12 -6.41 9.02
C LEU A 91 -8.27 -7.55 8.01
N HIS A 92 -7.75 -7.34 6.80
CA HIS A 92 -7.72 -8.33 5.73
C HIS A 92 -6.32 -8.88 5.51
N SER A 93 -5.32 -8.01 5.45
CA SER A 93 -3.93 -8.39 5.24
C SER A 93 -2.99 -7.32 5.80
N ILE A 94 -1.76 -7.75 6.08
CA ILE A 94 -0.64 -6.91 6.48
C ILE A 94 0.34 -6.88 5.31
N LEU A 95 0.80 -5.68 4.95
CA LEU A 95 1.82 -5.45 3.95
C LEU A 95 3.14 -5.24 4.67
N ILE A 96 4.13 -6.08 4.40
CA ILE A 96 5.44 -6.00 5.04
C ILE A 96 6.51 -6.00 3.96
N ARG A 97 7.47 -5.08 4.05
CA ARG A 97 8.67 -5.12 3.22
C ARG A 97 9.91 -5.10 4.10
N THR A 98 10.81 -6.02 3.85
CA THR A 98 12.06 -6.23 4.59
C THR A 98 13.23 -6.26 3.61
N SER A 99 14.30 -6.98 3.96
CA SER A 99 15.41 -7.31 3.09
C SER A 99 15.49 -8.84 2.88
N PRO A 100 16.31 -9.35 1.95
CA PRO A 100 16.59 -10.77 1.82
C PRO A 100 17.74 -11.23 2.74
N SER A 101 18.11 -10.43 3.74
CA SER A 101 19.22 -10.71 4.66
C SER A 101 18.76 -11.52 5.88
N ALA A 102 19.72 -11.94 6.71
CA ALA A 102 19.46 -12.59 8.00
C ALA A 102 18.57 -11.73 8.93
N SER A 103 18.71 -10.40 8.86
CA SER A 103 17.91 -9.44 9.64
C SER A 103 16.43 -9.39 9.27
N ALA A 104 15.97 -10.13 8.25
CA ALA A 104 14.56 -10.18 7.93
C ALA A 104 13.80 -10.88 9.06
N PRO A 105 12.69 -10.33 9.59
CA PRO A 105 11.87 -11.01 10.57
C PRO A 105 11.29 -12.30 9.98
N LYS A 106 11.12 -13.32 10.82
CA LYS A 106 10.67 -14.66 10.41
C LYS A 106 9.30 -14.99 10.99
N THR A 107 9.14 -14.91 12.31
CA THR A 107 7.86 -15.16 12.97
C THR A 107 7.24 -13.87 13.50
N LEU A 108 5.96 -13.65 13.16
CA LEU A 108 5.16 -12.50 13.59
C LEU A 108 3.93 -12.96 14.37
N HIS A 109 3.86 -12.57 15.64
CA HIS A 109 2.70 -12.75 16.51
C HIS A 109 1.79 -11.53 16.48
N LEU A 110 0.49 -11.78 16.29
CA LEU A 110 -0.53 -10.74 16.24
C LEU A 110 -1.44 -10.79 17.46
N PHE A 111 -1.65 -9.64 18.10
CA PHE A 111 -2.66 -9.43 19.13
C PHE A 111 -3.53 -8.24 18.78
N ILE A 112 -4.74 -8.18 19.34
CA ILE A 112 -5.67 -7.08 19.10
C ILE A 112 -6.22 -6.53 20.42
N ASN A 113 -6.40 -5.21 20.47
CA ASN A 113 -7.11 -4.50 21.55
C ASN A 113 -6.52 -4.74 22.95
N ARG A 114 -5.20 -4.85 23.07
CA ARG A 114 -4.43 -4.93 24.32
C ARG A 114 -3.53 -3.70 24.47
N ASP A 115 -3.41 -3.11 25.65
CA ASP A 115 -2.47 -2.01 25.98
C ASP A 115 -1.36 -2.44 26.95
N ASP A 116 -1.47 -3.63 27.50
CA ASP A 116 -0.63 -4.17 28.56
C ASP A 116 0.45 -5.13 28.04
N LEU A 117 0.68 -5.17 26.72
CA LEU A 117 1.67 -6.05 26.12
C LEU A 117 3.06 -5.39 26.13
N ASP A 118 3.94 -5.97 26.93
CA ASP A 118 5.39 -5.91 26.80
C ASP A 118 5.93 -7.25 26.28
N PHE A 119 7.26 -7.41 26.20
CA PHE A 119 7.89 -8.64 25.72
C PHE A 119 7.49 -9.87 26.55
N ALA A 120 7.56 -9.78 27.88
CA ALA A 120 7.21 -10.89 28.76
C ALA A 120 5.74 -11.30 28.61
N ALA A 121 4.82 -10.32 28.60
CA ALA A 121 3.41 -10.59 28.42
C ALA A 121 3.09 -11.14 27.02
N ALA A 122 3.81 -10.71 25.98
CA ALA A 122 3.63 -11.19 24.61
C ALA A 122 4.15 -12.62 24.42
N GLU A 123 5.19 -13.03 25.13
CA GLU A 123 5.72 -14.41 25.11
C GLU A 123 4.83 -15.38 25.90
N GLU A 124 4.24 -14.94 27.01
CA GLU A 124 3.36 -15.78 27.83
C GLU A 124 1.93 -15.88 27.29
N SER A 125 1.52 -14.96 26.41
CA SER A 125 0.16 -14.91 25.87
C SER A 125 0.03 -15.67 24.56
N ASP A 126 -1.10 -16.37 24.37
CA ASP A 126 -1.44 -16.95 23.08
C ASP A 126 -1.75 -15.85 22.04
N PRO A 127 -1.03 -15.77 20.90
CA PRO A 127 -1.35 -14.83 19.84
C PRO A 127 -2.67 -15.18 19.18
N ILE A 128 -3.41 -14.16 18.72
CA ILE A 128 -4.63 -14.35 17.93
C ILE A 128 -4.31 -15.08 16.63
N GLN A 129 -3.17 -14.75 16.04
CA GLN A 129 -2.62 -15.44 14.89
C GLN A 129 -1.10 -15.28 14.84
N THR A 130 -0.40 -16.38 14.60
CA THR A 130 1.02 -16.40 14.22
C THR A 130 1.11 -16.41 12.69
N LEU A 131 2.02 -15.60 12.15
CA LEU A 131 2.34 -15.49 10.73
C LEU A 131 3.81 -15.83 10.53
N GLU A 132 4.08 -16.66 9.53
CA GLU A 132 5.45 -16.93 9.05
C GLU A 132 5.72 -16.02 7.85
N LEU A 133 6.82 -15.29 7.91
CA LEU A 133 7.27 -14.34 6.91
C LEU A 133 8.29 -15.01 5.97
N SER A 134 8.43 -14.48 4.77
CA SER A 134 9.47 -14.93 3.83
C SER A 134 10.70 -14.02 3.88
N GLN A 135 11.89 -14.61 3.75
CA GLN A 135 13.14 -13.87 3.60
C GLN A 135 13.25 -13.30 2.17
N THR A 136 12.65 -12.13 1.93
CA THR A 136 12.64 -11.48 0.61
C THR A 136 12.66 -9.96 0.72
N SER A 137 13.14 -9.28 -0.33
CA SER A 137 13.00 -7.84 -0.52
C SER A 137 11.67 -7.41 -1.13
N ASP A 138 10.86 -8.36 -1.60
CA ASP A 138 9.56 -8.08 -2.21
C ASP A 138 8.55 -7.61 -1.16
N LEU A 139 7.57 -6.84 -1.60
CA LEU A 139 6.45 -6.46 -0.74
C LEU A 139 5.55 -7.67 -0.52
N GLN A 140 5.52 -8.17 0.71
CA GLN A 140 4.71 -9.31 1.10
C GLN A 140 3.32 -8.84 1.53
N GLU A 141 2.27 -9.35 0.90
CA GLU A 141 0.89 -9.20 1.38
C GLU A 141 0.45 -10.48 2.09
N ILE A 142 0.35 -10.42 3.40
CA ILE A 142 0.10 -11.59 4.24
C ILE A 142 -1.33 -11.53 4.75
N PRO A 143 -2.22 -12.42 4.30
CA PRO A 143 -3.61 -12.41 4.72
C PRO A 143 -3.76 -12.89 6.17
N VAL A 144 -4.67 -12.24 6.89
CA VAL A 144 -5.08 -12.69 8.23
C VAL A 144 -6.39 -13.48 8.14
N LYS A 145 -6.67 -14.27 9.18
CA LYS A 145 -7.98 -14.94 9.37
C LYS A 145 -9.02 -13.88 9.73
N ARG A 146 -9.62 -13.25 8.73
CA ARG A 146 -10.55 -12.09 8.87
C ARG A 146 -11.61 -12.25 9.96
N ALA A 147 -12.07 -13.47 10.24
CA ALA A 147 -13.02 -13.77 11.32
C ALA A 147 -12.51 -13.39 12.71
N LEU A 148 -11.19 -13.47 12.94
CA LEU A 148 -10.53 -13.12 14.20
C LEU A 148 -10.24 -11.62 14.31
N PHE A 149 -10.15 -10.91 13.17
CA PHE A 149 -9.75 -9.50 13.09
C PHE A 149 -10.89 -8.59 12.63
N GLY A 150 -12.13 -8.86 13.04
CA GLY A 150 -13.31 -8.10 12.61
C GLY A 150 -13.57 -6.79 13.35
N LYS A 151 -12.93 -6.58 14.51
CA LYS A 151 -13.16 -5.44 15.41
C LYS A 151 -11.86 -4.94 16.03
N VAL A 152 -10.90 -4.57 15.19
CA VAL A 152 -9.59 -4.11 15.63
C VAL A 152 -9.65 -2.60 15.83
N GLN A 153 -9.27 -2.12 17.01
CA GLN A 153 -8.99 -0.71 17.29
C GLN A 153 -7.50 -0.50 17.56
N ARG A 154 -6.80 -1.55 17.98
CA ARG A 154 -5.37 -1.55 18.21
C ARG A 154 -4.82 -2.89 17.78
N LEU A 155 -3.76 -2.88 16.98
CA LEU A 155 -3.04 -4.07 16.53
C LEU A 155 -1.67 -4.06 17.18
N VAL A 156 -1.29 -5.17 17.80
CA VAL A 156 0.07 -5.37 18.31
C VAL A 156 0.76 -6.41 17.42
N LEU A 157 1.95 -6.05 16.95
CA LEU A 157 2.82 -6.83 16.10
C LEU A 157 4.06 -7.16 16.93
N PHE A 158 4.25 -8.43 17.25
CA PHE A 158 5.42 -8.91 17.95
C PHE A 158 6.25 -9.76 16.98
N PHE A 159 7.36 -9.20 16.51
CA PHE A 159 8.36 -9.90 15.72
C PHE A 159 9.26 -10.64 16.69
N VAL A 160 9.18 -11.98 16.67
CA VAL A 160 9.76 -12.84 17.71
C VAL A 160 11.22 -13.18 17.40
N ASP A 161 11.50 -13.43 16.12
CA ASP A 161 12.80 -13.84 15.62
C ASP A 161 13.04 -13.33 14.19
N ASN A 162 14.26 -13.55 13.71
CA ASN A 162 14.67 -13.25 12.34
C ASN A 162 15.26 -14.49 11.64
N PHE A 163 15.72 -14.32 10.41
CA PHE A 163 16.36 -15.38 9.62
C PHE A 163 17.86 -15.57 9.91
N GLY A 164 18.37 -14.99 11.00
CA GLY A 164 19.75 -15.12 11.45
C GLY A 164 20.06 -16.40 12.21
N ASP A 165 19.04 -17.11 12.70
CA ASP A 165 19.18 -18.32 13.53
C ASP A 165 20.19 -18.14 14.70
N GLY A 166 20.26 -16.92 15.26
CA GLY A 166 21.13 -16.54 16.39
C GLY A 166 22.52 -16.00 16.02
N ASP A 167 22.85 -15.90 14.73
CA ASP A 167 24.08 -15.23 14.25
C ASP A 167 23.86 -13.74 13.90
N GLU A 168 22.59 -13.32 13.81
CA GLU A 168 22.19 -11.93 13.53
C GLU A 168 21.14 -11.52 14.56
N ASP A 169 21.51 -10.58 15.42
CA ASP A 169 20.67 -10.09 16.52
C ASP A 169 19.87 -8.84 16.13
N VAL A 170 20.01 -8.32 14.90
CA VAL A 170 19.27 -7.12 14.46
C VAL A 170 18.17 -7.50 13.49
N THR A 171 16.93 -7.13 13.81
CA THR A 171 15.78 -7.22 12.91
C THR A 171 15.56 -5.90 12.17
N ARG A 172 15.32 -5.99 10.85
CA ARG A 172 15.20 -4.86 9.93
C ARG A 172 13.89 -4.89 9.14
N ILE A 173 13.12 -3.81 9.20
CA ILE A 173 11.83 -3.67 8.52
C ILE A 173 11.76 -2.32 7.82
N SER A 174 11.58 -2.34 6.50
CA SER A 174 11.55 -1.12 5.68
C SER A 174 10.15 -0.54 5.49
N TYR A 175 9.09 -1.34 5.53
CA TYR A 175 7.73 -0.85 5.31
C TYR A 175 6.70 -1.71 6.03
N LEU A 176 5.69 -1.05 6.59
CA LEU A 176 4.54 -1.69 7.17
C LEU A 176 3.26 -0.97 6.74
N GLY A 177 2.30 -1.73 6.19
CA GLY A 177 1.00 -1.22 5.79
C GLY A 177 -0.11 -2.20 6.12
N PHE A 178 -1.35 -1.73 6.09
CA PHE A 178 -2.51 -2.55 6.47
C PHE A 178 -3.63 -2.39 5.45
N LYS A 179 -4.23 -3.52 5.07
CA LYS A 179 -5.43 -3.53 4.23
C LYS A 179 -6.61 -4.11 4.98
N GLY A 180 -7.79 -3.56 4.73
CA GLY A 180 -9.02 -3.96 5.38
C GLY A 180 -10.20 -3.08 5.04
N GLU A 181 -11.25 -3.23 5.83
CA GLU A 181 -12.43 -2.38 5.81
C GLU A 181 -12.50 -1.62 7.12
N TRP A 182 -13.06 -0.43 7.12
CA TRP A 182 -13.37 0.30 8.33
C TRP A 182 -14.81 0.78 8.27
N THR A 183 -15.44 0.93 9.43
CA THR A 183 -16.79 1.47 9.50
C THR A 183 -16.76 2.74 10.32
N GLN A 184 -17.26 3.84 9.77
CA GLN A 184 -17.42 5.07 10.52
C GLN A 184 -18.49 4.84 11.60
N LEU A 185 -18.11 4.96 12.88
CA LEU A 185 -19.09 5.07 13.96
C LEU A 185 -19.81 6.41 13.80
N GLY A 186 -20.93 6.41 13.08
CA GLY A 186 -21.78 7.59 12.89
C GLY A 186 -21.35 8.49 11.74
N ARG A 187 -22.24 8.55 10.74
CA ARG A 187 -22.26 9.35 9.50
C ARG A 187 -21.58 8.69 8.30
N ALA A 188 -22.34 8.60 7.22
CA ALA A 188 -21.92 8.02 5.94
C ALA A 188 -20.71 8.77 5.36
N PRO A 189 -19.80 8.08 4.66
CA PRO A 189 -18.61 8.71 4.10
C PRO A 189 -19.00 9.70 3.01
N ALA A 190 -18.75 10.98 3.26
CA ALA A 190 -18.73 12.01 2.22
C ALA A 190 -17.29 12.20 1.78
N ASN A 191 -17.02 11.90 0.51
CA ASN A 191 -15.81 12.21 -0.24
C ASN A 191 -14.51 11.59 0.32
N ILE A 192 -14.14 10.43 -0.23
CA ILE A 192 -12.74 10.01 -0.25
C ILE A 192 -12.02 10.91 -1.28
N ILE A 193 -11.52 12.06 -0.83
CA ILE A 193 -10.61 12.87 -1.64
C ILE A 193 -9.25 12.18 -1.52
N TYR A 194 -8.84 11.46 -2.57
CA TYR A 194 -7.47 11.00 -2.66
C TYR A 194 -6.57 12.15 -3.09
N GLU A 195 -5.55 12.40 -2.27
CA GLU A 195 -4.44 13.29 -2.55
C GLU A 195 -3.55 12.68 -3.63
N ALA A 196 -4.03 12.75 -4.85
CA ALA A 196 -3.23 12.63 -6.07
C ALA A 196 -3.91 13.49 -7.14
N ALA A 197 -4.01 14.80 -6.88
CA ALA A 197 -4.17 15.73 -7.99
C ALA A 197 -2.83 15.73 -8.74
N ALA A 198 -2.75 14.94 -9.81
CA ALA A 198 -1.77 15.19 -10.85
C ALA A 198 -1.98 16.65 -11.28
N ASN A 199 -1.04 17.52 -10.90
CA ASN A 199 -1.12 18.93 -11.25
C ASN A 199 -1.01 19.00 -12.79
N PRO A 200 -2.01 19.51 -13.53
CA PRO A 200 -2.03 19.44 -15.01
C PRO A 200 -0.96 20.30 -15.71
N GLY A 201 0.04 20.78 -14.98
CA GLY A 201 0.99 21.80 -15.42
C GLY A 201 2.36 21.33 -15.87
N ASP A 202 2.74 20.05 -15.74
CA ASP A 202 4.15 19.64 -15.95
C ASP A 202 4.44 18.82 -17.22
N HIS A 203 3.49 18.71 -18.14
CA HIS A 203 3.81 18.30 -19.51
C HIS A 203 4.06 19.53 -20.39
N LYS A 204 5.33 19.97 -20.43
CA LYS A 204 5.82 20.90 -21.46
C LYS A 204 5.68 20.23 -22.84
N LEU A 205 4.59 20.53 -23.54
CA LEU A 205 4.46 20.30 -24.97
C LEU A 205 5.54 21.10 -25.70
N LYS A 206 6.67 20.46 -26.01
CA LYS A 206 7.60 20.93 -27.03
C LYS A 206 6.97 20.64 -28.39
N GLY A 207 6.41 21.67 -29.03
CA GLY A 207 5.98 21.55 -30.42
C GLY A 207 5.03 22.65 -30.91
N THR A 208 5.41 23.92 -30.81
CA THR A 208 4.76 24.99 -31.58
C THR A 208 5.64 25.35 -32.78
N SER A 209 5.30 24.83 -33.96
CA SER A 209 5.53 25.56 -35.21
C SER A 209 4.21 26.15 -35.66
N VAL A 210 4.15 27.45 -35.45
CA VAL A 210 3.15 28.43 -35.80
C VAL A 210 2.84 28.36 -37.30
N ASN A 211 1.56 28.31 -37.69
CA ASN A 211 1.13 29.03 -38.88
C ASN A 211 -0.25 29.64 -38.66
N GLN A 212 -0.25 30.95 -38.78
CA GLN A 212 -1.28 31.92 -38.48
C GLN A 212 -1.85 32.44 -39.79
N MET A 213 -3.17 32.40 -40.00
CA MET A 213 -4.01 33.31 -40.79
C MET A 213 -5.41 32.67 -40.92
N GLY A 214 -6.56 33.30 -40.73
CA GLY A 214 -6.94 34.68 -40.44
C GLY A 214 -8.47 34.72 -40.29
N SER A 215 -8.94 35.61 -39.42
CA SER A 215 -10.35 35.85 -39.03
C SER A 215 -11.18 36.50 -40.14
N GLY A 216 -12.50 36.26 -40.16
CA GLY A 216 -13.42 36.98 -41.07
C GLY A 216 -14.90 36.60 -40.99
N ILE A 217 -15.54 36.95 -39.88
CA ILE A 217 -17.00 36.96 -39.65
C ILE A 217 -17.71 38.01 -40.53
N GLY A 218 -18.83 37.67 -41.18
CA GLY A 218 -19.74 38.65 -41.78
C GLY A 218 -20.88 38.02 -42.60
N GLY A 219 -22.11 38.11 -42.10
CA GLY A 219 -23.29 37.46 -42.70
C GLY A 219 -24.06 38.28 -43.76
N ARG A 220 -25.31 37.80 -43.98
CA ARG A 220 -26.46 38.40 -44.70
C ARG A 220 -26.56 38.05 -46.21
N GLY A 221 -27.70 37.43 -46.59
CA GLY A 221 -28.14 37.18 -47.99
C GLY A 221 -28.49 38.48 -48.76
N PRO A 222 -29.23 38.50 -49.89
CA PRO A 222 -30.29 37.57 -50.35
C PRO A 222 -30.26 37.21 -51.87
N GLY A 223 -31.21 36.35 -52.33
CA GLY A 223 -31.75 36.23 -53.71
C GLY A 223 -30.78 35.87 -54.84
N VAL A 224 -31.01 34.89 -55.70
CA VAL A 224 -32.21 34.41 -56.39
C VAL A 224 -32.00 32.95 -56.77
#